data_AF-A0A135YMK4-F1
#
_entry.id   AF-A0A135YMK4-F1
#
_cell.length_a   1.000
_cell.length_b   1.000
_cell.length_c   1.000
_cell.angle_alpha   90.00
_cell.angle_beta   90.00
_cell.angle_gamma   90.00
#
_symmetry.space_group_name_H-M   'P 1'
#
loop_
_entity.id
_entity.type
_entity.pdbx_description
1 polymer ?
#
loop_
_entity_poly.entity_id
_entity_poly.type
_entity_poly.pdbx_seq_one_letter_code
_entity_poly.pdbx_strand_id
1 'polypeptide(L)'
;MNLQMLEKIIRNIDNPAIIFDKKRNLISKNKQFDQVYEVLNIATGGDLSKVELEMRESNVRGTKGVRIKDTNLIGREHKIVSSDGEKYYLYIFNRLLILDDLISNVIEHIDEIVVLFDENGTLRKMNAICDELLPFKRKDVLRKNINELVGMDLVENPIIIEMIEKKEKVYREIVYPDGRVISYTAIPIIDKDSTFRGGILTGRDVSRLLNIAKKGSSKKIEVTEYISKSHEIDKIKSIIARIAPSDTPVFIMGESGVGKEIIANTVCNQSKRRDKNFVAINCASIPSELIESELFGYEKGAFTGAKKDGKIGLIESADGGTVFLDEIGELPLETQKKLLRVIQENSIMRIGSIKPKKVDVRYICATNKTQAELRDPKIFRQDLYYRLSVIPIVIPPLRERKEDILEISDFYIEYFNERYSRRIILTDEAKNILMENPWEGNIRELRNVIERLVILSPHEKIYKDQLDRVMILGSIDHLGYEEADDRKPEDGYTTIEDPHNHIGDGLTDICDDSIVLRNIKNIDEAHRIVEEELLRRAVKKYGNITKAAKSLGINPSTVYRKIKSGYINL
;
A
#
# COMPACT_ATOMS: atom_id res chain seq x y z
N MET A 1 -53.82 23.40 12.60
CA MET A 1 -52.73 22.40 12.64
C MET A 1 -52.15 22.40 14.05
N ASN A 2 -52.44 21.40 14.86
CA ASN A 2 -52.00 21.34 16.27
C ASN A 2 -50.48 21.02 16.36
N LEU A 3 -49.82 21.37 17.46
CA LEU A 3 -48.37 21.20 17.69
C LEU A 3 -47.90 19.74 17.49
N GLN A 4 -48.69 18.76 17.92
CA GLN A 4 -48.39 17.34 17.70
C GLN A 4 -48.35 16.95 16.21
N MET A 5 -49.10 17.65 15.35
CA MET A 5 -49.10 17.43 13.90
C MET A 5 -47.87 18.08 13.27
N LEU A 6 -47.47 19.26 13.76
CA LEU A 6 -46.22 19.93 13.39
C LEU A 6 -44.99 19.09 13.71
N GLU A 7 -44.92 18.52 14.91
CA GLU A 7 -43.84 17.62 15.33
C GLU A 7 -43.76 16.35 14.48
N LYS A 8 -44.91 15.76 14.12
CA LYS A 8 -44.97 14.63 13.19
C LYS A 8 -44.49 15.00 11.79
N ILE A 9 -44.79 16.21 11.32
CA ILE A 9 -44.36 16.68 10.00
C ILE A 9 -42.85 16.83 9.97
N ILE A 10 -42.23 17.51 10.95
CA ILE A 10 -40.77 17.73 10.93
C ILE A 10 -39.95 16.44 11.05
N ARG A 11 -40.48 15.42 11.74
CA ARG A 11 -39.83 14.09 11.81
C ARG A 11 -39.69 13.42 10.44
N ASN A 12 -40.54 13.77 9.49
CA ASN A 12 -40.57 13.23 8.14
C ASN A 12 -39.93 14.16 7.10
N ILE A 13 -39.31 15.28 7.51
CA ILE A 13 -38.57 16.18 6.61
C ILE A 13 -37.13 15.70 6.53
N ASP A 14 -36.63 15.49 5.30
CA ASP A 14 -35.26 15.03 5.03
C ASP A 14 -34.18 16.10 5.24
N ASN A 15 -34.58 17.37 5.27
CA ASN A 15 -33.71 18.50 5.54
C ASN A 15 -33.64 18.80 7.05
N PRO A 16 -32.50 19.29 7.57
CA PRO A 16 -32.41 19.76 8.96
C PRO A 16 -33.47 20.83 9.22
N ALA A 17 -34.29 20.65 10.26
CA ALA A 17 -35.43 21.52 10.54
C ALA A 17 -35.65 21.74 12.04
N ILE A 18 -36.03 22.98 12.39
CA ILE A 18 -36.33 23.41 13.77
C ILE A 18 -37.60 24.25 13.83
N ILE A 19 -38.35 24.11 14.92
CA ILE A 19 -39.59 24.82 15.20
C ILE A 19 -39.37 25.75 16.40
N PHE A 20 -39.77 27.00 16.23
CA PHE A 20 -39.81 28.01 17.29
C PHE A 20 -41.23 28.49 17.59
N ASP A 21 -41.47 28.87 18.85
CA ASP A 21 -42.72 29.51 19.29
C ASP A 21 -42.77 31.01 18.88
N LYS A 22 -43.88 31.67 19.19
CA LYS A 22 -44.06 33.12 18.95
C LYS A 22 -43.03 34.02 19.66
N LYS A 23 -42.43 33.53 20.76
CA LYS A 23 -41.39 34.21 21.55
C LYS A 23 -39.97 33.83 21.11
N ARG A 24 -39.83 33.01 20.07
CA ARG A 24 -38.57 32.43 19.58
C ARG A 24 -37.84 31.55 20.61
N ASN A 25 -38.60 30.77 21.37
CA ASN A 25 -38.06 29.62 22.09
C ASN A 25 -38.12 28.38 21.19
N LEU A 26 -37.07 27.57 21.20
CA LEU A 26 -37.03 26.30 20.47
C LEU A 26 -38.07 25.34 21.07
N ILE A 27 -39.02 24.90 20.26
CA ILE A 27 -40.04 23.93 20.68
C ILE A 27 -39.60 22.51 20.32
N SER A 28 -39.15 22.31 19.08
CA SER A 28 -38.87 20.97 18.55
C SER A 28 -37.90 21.02 17.38
N LYS A 29 -37.25 19.90 17.11
CA LYS A 29 -36.25 19.73 16.05
C LYS A 29 -36.29 18.30 15.51
N ASN A 30 -35.83 18.09 14.28
CA ASN A 30 -35.73 16.75 13.71
C ASN A 30 -34.32 16.15 13.90
N LYS A 31 -34.21 14.84 13.74
CA LYS A 31 -32.95 14.09 13.90
C LYS A 31 -31.85 14.60 12.96
N GLN A 32 -32.23 15.06 11.76
CA GLN A 32 -31.33 15.61 10.76
C GLN A 32 -30.69 16.92 11.26
N PHE A 33 -31.39 17.71 12.06
CA PHE A 33 -30.81 18.87 12.73
C PHE A 33 -29.85 18.49 13.84
N ASP A 34 -30.16 17.48 14.64
CA ASP A 34 -29.26 16.98 15.70
C ASP A 34 -27.92 16.53 15.17
N GLN A 35 -27.94 15.73 14.10
CA GLN A 35 -26.73 15.25 13.43
C GLN A 35 -25.87 16.40 12.91
N VAL A 36 -26.50 17.44 12.39
CA VAL A 36 -25.78 18.62 11.88
C VAL A 36 -25.24 19.48 13.02
N TYR A 37 -25.99 19.60 14.10
CA TYR A 37 -25.60 20.38 15.28
C TYR A 37 -24.37 19.78 15.97
N GLU A 38 -24.33 18.45 16.15
CA GLU A 38 -23.16 17.73 16.67
C GLU A 38 -21.93 17.90 15.78
N VAL A 39 -22.11 17.80 14.46
CA VAL A 39 -21.01 17.83 13.48
C VAL A 39 -20.42 19.23 13.31
N LEU A 40 -21.24 20.27 13.33
CA LEU A 40 -20.78 21.66 13.20
C LEU A 40 -20.21 22.22 14.51
N ASN A 41 -20.15 21.41 15.59
CA ASN A 41 -19.60 21.77 16.90
C ASN A 41 -20.18 23.10 17.45
N ILE A 42 -21.45 23.37 17.13
CA ILE A 42 -22.14 24.59 17.53
C ILE A 42 -22.43 24.44 19.02
N ALA A 43 -21.67 25.17 19.85
CA ALA A 43 -21.65 25.17 21.31
C ALA A 43 -20.95 23.99 21.99
N THR A 44 -19.73 24.27 22.45
CA THR A 44 -19.21 23.74 23.71
C THR A 44 -20.22 23.99 24.83
N GLY A 45 -20.85 22.93 25.34
CA GLY A 45 -21.65 22.99 26.58
C GLY A 45 -23.16 23.14 26.39
N GLY A 46 -23.82 22.03 26.07
CA GLY A 46 -24.94 21.54 26.88
C GLY A 46 -26.30 22.24 26.88
N ASP A 47 -26.52 23.35 26.18
CA ASP A 47 -27.86 23.99 26.17
C ASP A 47 -28.36 24.33 24.76
N LEU A 48 -29.20 23.42 24.23
CA LEU A 48 -29.85 23.49 22.91
C LEU A 48 -30.89 24.62 22.81
N SER A 49 -31.15 25.36 23.88
CA SER A 49 -32.07 26.50 23.92
C SER A 49 -31.51 27.77 23.26
N LYS A 50 -30.23 27.78 22.83
CA LYS A 50 -29.51 28.97 22.32
C LYS A 50 -29.06 28.87 20.85
N VAL A 51 -29.86 28.29 19.96
CA VAL A 51 -29.58 28.39 18.51
C VAL A 51 -29.84 29.84 18.06
N GLU A 52 -28.78 30.63 17.85
CA GLU A 52 -28.89 32.00 17.34
C GLU A 52 -29.06 32.03 15.82
N LEU A 53 -30.12 32.71 15.36
CA LEU A 53 -30.49 32.81 13.95
C LEU A 53 -30.30 34.23 13.41
N GLU A 54 -29.47 34.37 12.39
CA GLU A 54 -29.30 35.62 11.62
C GLU A 54 -30.29 35.67 10.46
N MET A 55 -31.13 36.70 10.45
CA MET A 55 -32.13 36.90 9.40
C MET A 55 -31.49 37.54 8.17
N ARG A 56 -31.76 36.99 7.00
CA ARG A 56 -31.31 37.50 5.69
C ARG A 56 -32.51 37.93 4.84
N GLU A 57 -32.33 39.00 4.08
CA GLU A 57 -33.29 39.37 3.04
C GLU A 57 -33.35 38.28 1.95
N SER A 58 -34.55 38.00 1.47
CA SER A 58 -34.83 36.96 0.49
C SER A 58 -35.56 37.61 -0.68
N ASN A 59 -35.13 37.28 -1.91
CA ASN A 59 -35.69 37.81 -3.15
C ASN A 59 -37.06 37.20 -3.53
N VAL A 60 -37.65 36.35 -2.66
CA VAL A 60 -38.91 35.63 -2.92
C VAL A 60 -40.01 36.13 -1.99
N ARG A 61 -41.12 36.63 -2.56
CA ARG A 61 -42.29 37.15 -1.81
C ARG A 61 -42.76 36.12 -0.77
N GLY A 62 -42.70 36.50 0.51
CA GLY A 62 -43.31 35.75 1.63
C GLY A 62 -42.39 34.83 2.44
N THR A 63 -41.11 34.70 2.10
CA THR A 63 -40.14 33.88 2.87
C THR A 63 -38.93 34.72 3.27
N LYS A 64 -38.46 34.59 4.53
CA LYS A 64 -37.20 35.21 4.99
C LYS A 64 -36.08 34.17 4.94
N GLY A 65 -34.90 34.58 4.47
CA GLY A 65 -33.71 33.75 4.55
C GLY A 65 -33.22 33.73 5.99
N VAL A 66 -32.65 32.61 6.43
CA VAL A 66 -32.06 32.50 7.76
C VAL A 66 -30.68 31.84 7.66
N ARG A 67 -29.76 32.22 8.51
CA ARG A 67 -28.48 31.54 8.72
C ARG A 67 -28.32 31.23 10.20
N ILE A 68 -27.77 30.07 10.55
CA ILE A 68 -27.34 29.84 11.94
C ILE A 68 -26.04 30.59 12.15
N LYS A 69 -26.01 31.44 13.19
CA LYS A 69 -24.86 32.27 13.53
C LYS A 69 -23.60 31.42 13.64
N ASP A 70 -22.48 31.99 13.18
CA ASP A 70 -21.16 31.33 13.15
C ASP A 70 -21.09 30.04 12.29
N THR A 71 -22.06 29.83 11.39
CA THR A 71 -22.03 28.73 10.43
C THR A 71 -22.38 29.17 9.01
N ASN A 72 -22.01 28.34 8.03
CA ASN A 72 -22.44 28.49 6.65
C ASN A 72 -23.83 27.90 6.37
N LEU A 73 -24.54 27.39 7.40
CA LEU A 73 -25.83 26.75 7.22
C LEU A 73 -26.93 27.78 6.98
N ILE A 74 -27.48 27.78 5.76
CA ILE A 74 -28.55 28.68 5.33
C ILE A 74 -29.85 27.90 5.21
N GLY A 75 -30.95 28.52 5.63
CA GLY A 75 -32.29 27.97 5.56
C GLY A 75 -33.34 29.01 5.20
N ARG A 76 -34.61 28.58 5.26
CA ARG A 76 -35.77 29.43 5.02
C ARG A 76 -36.74 29.37 6.19
N GLU A 77 -37.30 30.52 6.52
CA GLU A 77 -38.38 30.66 7.50
C GLU A 77 -39.75 30.40 6.84
N HIS A 78 -40.53 29.52 7.45
CA HIS A 78 -41.93 29.24 7.12
C HIS A 78 -42.80 29.57 8.33
N LYS A 79 -43.73 30.51 8.16
CA LYS A 79 -44.69 30.90 9.21
C LYS A 79 -45.90 29.97 9.17
N ILE A 80 -46.23 29.38 10.30
CA ILE A 80 -47.33 28.42 10.41
C ILE A 80 -48.31 28.92 11.49
N VAL A 81 -49.60 28.89 11.20
CA VAL A 81 -50.66 29.25 12.15
C VAL A 81 -51.47 28.00 12.48
N SER A 82 -51.59 27.68 13.76
CA SER A 82 -52.43 26.58 14.24
C SER A 82 -53.91 26.88 13.99
N SER A 83 -54.74 25.83 14.04
CA SER A 83 -56.19 25.92 14.03
C SER A 83 -56.72 26.76 15.20
N ASP A 84 -55.93 26.86 16.27
CA ASP A 84 -56.27 27.53 17.52
C ASP A 84 -55.72 28.96 17.56
N GLY A 85 -55.22 29.48 16.43
CA GLY A 85 -54.71 30.85 16.27
C GLY A 85 -53.26 31.09 16.73
N GLU A 86 -52.61 30.10 17.35
CA GLU A 86 -51.19 30.19 17.76
C GLU A 86 -50.23 30.18 16.55
N LYS A 87 -49.14 30.96 16.65
CA LYS A 87 -48.16 31.15 15.58
C LYS A 87 -46.85 30.41 15.89
N TYR A 88 -46.36 29.68 14.89
CA TYR A 88 -45.12 28.92 14.93
C TYR A 88 -44.21 29.31 13.76
N TYR A 89 -42.90 29.20 13.96
CA TYR A 89 -41.89 29.46 12.93
C TYR A 89 -41.10 28.17 12.68
N LEU A 90 -41.22 27.63 11.47
CA LEU A 90 -40.45 26.48 11.02
C LEU A 90 -39.28 26.96 10.18
N TYR A 91 -38.06 26.59 10.55
CA TYR A 91 -36.87 26.84 9.75
C TYR A 91 -36.38 25.53 9.13
N ILE A 92 -36.18 25.51 7.81
CA ILE A 92 -35.66 24.36 7.07
C ILE A 92 -34.33 24.77 6.44
N PHE A 93 -33.26 24.04 6.75
CA PHE A 93 -31.91 24.35 6.31
C PHE A 93 -31.47 23.50 5.10
N ASN A 94 -30.53 24.03 4.32
CA ASN A 94 -30.00 23.35 3.15
C ASN A 94 -28.88 22.38 3.53
N ARG A 95 -29.12 21.08 3.32
CA ARG A 95 -28.21 19.99 3.64
C ARG A 95 -26.89 20.04 2.86
N LEU A 96 -26.89 20.61 1.65
CA LEU A 96 -25.73 20.63 0.75
C LEU A 96 -24.57 21.46 1.28
N LEU A 97 -24.85 22.53 2.04
CA LEU A 97 -23.83 23.45 2.56
C LEU A 97 -23.00 22.85 3.71
N ILE A 98 -23.49 21.78 4.35
CA ILE A 98 -22.79 21.09 5.45
C ILE A 98 -21.73 20.13 4.91
N LEU A 99 -22.06 19.43 3.82
CA LEU A 99 -21.14 18.46 3.21
C LEU A 99 -19.91 19.18 2.64
N ASP A 100 -20.11 20.36 2.05
CA ASP A 100 -19.03 21.17 1.50
C ASP A 100 -18.05 21.66 2.59
N ASP A 101 -18.55 22.04 3.78
CA ASP A 101 -17.72 22.52 4.88
C ASP A 101 -16.90 21.38 5.51
N LEU A 102 -17.52 20.21 5.71
CA LEU A 102 -16.83 18.99 6.15
C LEU A 102 -15.73 18.56 5.19
N ILE A 103 -16.03 18.51 3.89
CA ILE A 103 -15.05 18.17 2.87
C ILE A 103 -13.94 19.22 2.83
N SER A 104 -14.25 20.51 3.07
CA SER A 104 -13.24 21.56 3.23
C SER A 104 -12.28 21.27 4.38
N ASN A 105 -12.83 20.97 5.55
CA ASN A 105 -12.02 20.71 6.74
C ASN A 105 -11.15 19.46 6.57
N VAL A 106 -11.68 18.39 5.99
CA VAL A 106 -10.88 17.18 5.72
C VAL A 106 -9.73 17.49 4.77
N ILE A 107 -10.00 18.16 3.65
CA ILE A 107 -8.97 18.51 2.65
C ILE A 107 -7.89 19.41 3.26
N GLU A 108 -8.26 20.34 4.13
CA GLU A 108 -7.31 21.29 4.74
C GLU A 108 -6.29 20.60 5.68
N HIS A 109 -6.67 19.48 6.31
CA HIS A 109 -5.82 18.73 7.26
C HIS A 109 -5.09 17.53 6.64
N ILE A 110 -5.13 17.36 5.32
CA ILE A 110 -4.33 16.34 4.63
C ILE A 110 -2.92 16.88 4.42
N ASP A 111 -1.90 16.14 4.91
CA ASP A 111 -0.46 16.47 4.80
C ASP A 111 0.14 16.21 3.39
N GLU A 112 -0.69 16.16 2.36
CA GLU A 112 -0.31 16.03 0.95
C GLU A 112 -0.91 17.18 0.16
N ILE A 113 -0.31 17.55 -0.98
CA ILE A 113 -0.92 18.51 -1.89
C ILE A 113 -2.25 17.92 -2.37
N VAL A 114 -3.34 18.66 -2.21
CA VAL A 114 -4.65 18.31 -2.76
C VAL A 114 -5.19 19.50 -3.53
N VAL A 115 -5.45 19.29 -4.82
CA VAL A 115 -6.02 20.30 -5.72
C VAL A 115 -7.24 19.71 -6.44
N LEU A 116 -8.36 20.40 -6.32
CA LEU A 116 -9.59 20.10 -7.06
C LEU A 116 -9.74 21.09 -8.21
N PHE A 117 -10.07 20.60 -9.39
CA PHE A 117 -10.32 21.42 -10.57
C PHE A 117 -11.55 20.93 -11.33
N ASP A 118 -12.16 21.84 -12.10
CA ASP A 118 -13.35 21.55 -12.89
C ASP A 118 -13.04 20.94 -14.26
N GLU A 119 -14.10 20.68 -15.02
CA GLU A 119 -14.07 20.12 -16.37
C GLU A 119 -13.21 20.89 -17.38
N ASN A 120 -12.95 22.18 -17.15
CA ASN A 120 -12.11 23.02 -18.00
C ASN A 120 -10.67 23.15 -17.48
N GLY A 121 -10.34 22.51 -16.35
CA GLY A 121 -9.04 22.65 -15.70
C GLY A 121 -8.91 23.92 -14.85
N THR A 122 -10.02 24.52 -14.42
CA THR A 122 -10.01 25.68 -13.52
C THR A 122 -9.86 25.22 -12.07
N LEU A 123 -8.89 25.78 -11.34
CA LEU A 123 -8.62 25.39 -9.97
C LEU A 123 -9.75 25.85 -9.04
N ARG A 124 -10.48 24.91 -8.45
CA ARG A 124 -11.62 25.17 -7.56
C ARG A 124 -11.22 25.20 -6.10
N LYS A 125 -10.31 24.31 -5.69
CA LYS A 125 -9.88 24.18 -4.30
C LYS A 125 -8.47 23.68 -4.19
N MET A 126 -7.77 24.12 -3.16
CA MET A 126 -6.41 23.74 -2.82
C MET A 126 -6.31 23.74 -1.29
N ASN A 127 -5.57 22.82 -0.69
CA ASN A 127 -5.33 22.78 0.76
C ASN A 127 -4.08 23.58 1.18
N ALA A 128 -3.91 23.85 2.48
CA ALA A 128 -2.83 24.68 3.01
C ALA A 128 -1.43 24.22 2.60
N ILE A 129 -1.21 22.91 2.48
CA ILE A 129 0.07 22.31 2.05
C ILE A 129 0.55 22.87 0.70
N CYS A 130 -0.37 23.27 -0.18
CA CYS A 130 -0.02 23.91 -1.45
C CYS A 130 0.78 25.20 -1.25
N ASP A 131 0.49 26.00 -0.22
CA ASP A 131 1.20 27.26 0.06
C ASP A 131 2.63 27.04 0.59
N GLU A 132 2.92 25.85 1.11
CA GLU A 132 4.23 25.46 1.67
C GLU A 132 5.11 24.76 0.62
N LEU A 133 4.51 23.85 -0.16
CA LEU A 133 5.23 22.97 -1.07
C LEU A 133 5.36 23.52 -2.50
N LEU A 134 4.46 24.39 -2.93
CA LEU A 134 4.50 24.96 -4.29
C LEU A 134 5.22 26.32 -4.31
N PRO A 135 5.81 26.72 -5.46
CA PRO A 135 6.52 27.99 -5.60
C PRO A 135 5.60 29.23 -5.68
N PHE A 136 4.28 29.04 -5.59
CA PHE A 136 3.27 30.09 -5.65
C PHE A 136 2.25 29.92 -4.53
N LYS A 137 1.56 31.02 -4.17
CA LYS A 137 0.51 30.97 -3.15
C LYS A 137 -0.85 30.68 -3.78
N ARG A 138 -1.68 29.93 -3.05
CA ARG A 138 -3.07 29.60 -3.41
C ARG A 138 -3.87 30.82 -3.84
N LYS A 139 -3.73 31.94 -3.13
CA LYS A 139 -4.43 33.19 -3.43
C LYS A 139 -4.18 33.72 -4.85
N ASP A 140 -3.03 33.39 -5.44
CA ASP A 140 -2.59 33.92 -6.73
C ASP A 140 -3.04 33.03 -7.91
N VAL A 141 -3.45 31.78 -7.61
CA VAL A 141 -3.76 30.73 -8.61
C VAL A 141 -5.17 30.15 -8.49
N LEU A 142 -5.83 30.28 -7.33
CA LEU A 142 -7.20 29.82 -7.14
C LEU A 142 -8.14 30.51 -8.13
N ARG A 143 -9.07 29.74 -8.69
CA ARG A 143 -10.03 30.16 -9.74
C ARG A 143 -9.44 30.49 -11.10
N LYS A 144 -8.12 30.38 -11.30
CA LYS A 144 -7.50 30.49 -12.63
C LYS A 144 -7.54 29.16 -13.37
N ASN A 145 -7.48 29.25 -14.69
CA ASN A 145 -7.39 28.07 -15.54
C ASN A 145 -5.95 27.56 -15.61
N ILE A 146 -5.77 26.24 -15.67
CA ILE A 146 -4.42 25.65 -15.76
C ILE A 146 -3.63 26.17 -16.98
N ASN A 147 -4.29 26.43 -18.12
CA ASN A 147 -3.64 27.00 -19.31
C ASN A 147 -3.19 28.45 -19.10
N GLU A 148 -3.93 29.21 -18.29
CA GLU A 148 -3.56 30.57 -17.91
C GLU A 148 -2.30 30.56 -17.02
N LEU A 149 -2.20 29.58 -16.11
CA LEU A 149 -1.01 29.41 -15.26
C LEU A 149 0.23 29.01 -16.07
N VAL A 150 0.06 28.25 -17.16
CA VAL A 150 1.13 27.98 -18.13
C VAL A 150 1.55 29.27 -18.84
N GLY A 151 0.60 30.10 -19.29
CA GLY A 151 0.91 31.37 -19.94
C GLY A 151 1.52 32.43 -19.02
N MET A 152 1.40 32.27 -17.69
CA MET A 152 2.04 33.10 -16.67
C MET A 152 3.41 32.57 -16.22
N ASP A 153 3.93 31.51 -16.86
CA ASP A 153 5.17 30.80 -16.48
C ASP A 153 5.18 30.29 -15.02
N LEU A 154 4.01 30.09 -14.41
CA LEU A 154 3.89 29.57 -13.05
C LEU A 154 3.93 28.03 -12.99
N VAL A 155 3.54 27.37 -14.07
CA VAL A 155 3.52 25.91 -14.19
C VAL A 155 3.97 25.49 -15.58
N GLU A 156 4.94 24.59 -15.66
CA GLU A 156 5.42 24.04 -16.92
C GLU A 156 4.88 22.61 -17.11
N ASN A 157 4.29 22.32 -18.28
CA ASN A 157 3.74 21.01 -18.65
C ASN A 157 2.85 20.37 -17.55
N PRO A 158 1.67 20.94 -17.26
CA PRO A 158 0.84 20.50 -16.15
C PRO A 158 0.20 19.13 -16.41
N ILE A 159 0.37 18.21 -15.46
CA ILE A 159 -0.23 16.86 -15.45
C ILE A 159 -1.78 16.90 -15.59
N ILE A 160 -2.40 17.99 -15.15
CA ILE A 160 -3.85 18.21 -15.25
C ILE A 160 -4.32 18.23 -16.71
N ILE A 161 -3.57 18.85 -17.62
CA ILE A 161 -3.95 18.92 -19.05
C ILE A 161 -3.92 17.53 -19.67
N GLU A 162 -2.83 16.78 -19.45
CA GLU A 162 -2.70 15.40 -19.95
C GLU A 162 -3.82 14.50 -19.41
N MET A 163 -4.18 14.65 -18.13
CA MET A 163 -5.28 13.92 -17.52
C MET A 163 -6.62 14.25 -18.18
N ILE A 164 -6.91 15.55 -18.43
CA ILE A 164 -8.15 15.98 -19.09
C ILE A 164 -8.24 15.41 -20.51
N GLU A 165 -7.14 15.39 -21.25
CA GLU A 165 -7.07 14.84 -22.61
C GLU A 165 -7.32 13.33 -22.64
N LYS A 166 -6.67 12.58 -21.74
CA LYS A 166 -6.75 11.11 -21.69
C LYS A 166 -8.00 10.60 -20.97
N LYS A 167 -8.58 11.40 -20.08
CA LYS A 167 -9.65 11.01 -19.14
C LYS A 167 -9.33 9.76 -18.33
N GLU A 168 -8.04 9.54 -18.06
CA GLU A 168 -7.51 8.41 -17.28
C GLU A 168 -6.64 8.93 -16.13
N LYS A 169 -6.36 8.07 -15.15
CA LYS A 169 -5.43 8.41 -14.06
C LYS A 169 -4.01 8.61 -14.63
N VAL A 170 -3.39 9.74 -14.33
CA VAL A 170 -2.03 10.09 -14.78
C VAL A 170 -1.12 10.27 -13.57
N TYR A 171 0.12 9.80 -13.68
CA TYR A 171 1.16 9.95 -12.67
C TYR A 171 2.38 10.66 -13.27
N ARG A 172 3.01 11.53 -12.49
CA ARG A 172 4.25 12.21 -12.88
C ARG A 172 5.04 12.68 -11.67
N GLU A 173 6.36 12.55 -11.72
CA GLU A 173 7.27 13.17 -10.76
C GLU A 173 7.82 14.48 -11.34
N ILE A 174 7.83 15.54 -10.53
CA ILE A 174 8.36 16.85 -10.90
C ILE A 174 9.47 17.22 -9.92
N VAL A 175 10.60 17.65 -10.48
CA VAL A 175 11.75 18.16 -9.71
C VAL A 175 11.70 19.67 -9.71
N TYR A 176 11.65 20.28 -8.53
CA TYR A 176 11.63 21.72 -8.35
C TYR A 176 13.05 22.32 -8.28
N PRO A 177 13.22 23.63 -8.57
CA PRO A 177 14.54 24.29 -8.58
C PRO A 177 15.29 24.24 -7.24
N ASP A 178 14.57 24.12 -6.13
CA ASP A 178 15.12 23.96 -4.78
C ASP A 178 15.54 22.51 -4.46
N GLY A 179 15.43 21.60 -5.42
CA GLY A 179 15.81 20.20 -5.30
C GLY A 179 14.73 19.28 -4.75
N ARG A 180 13.53 19.80 -4.46
CA ARG A 180 12.40 18.96 -4.05
C ARG A 180 11.89 18.12 -5.22
N VAL A 181 11.45 16.90 -4.95
CA VAL A 181 10.76 16.04 -5.92
C VAL A 181 9.38 15.71 -5.38
N ILE A 182 8.36 16.05 -6.16
CA ILE A 182 6.97 15.79 -5.80
C ILE A 182 6.38 14.80 -6.79
N SER A 183 5.86 13.70 -6.25
CA SER A 183 5.13 12.67 -6.99
C SER A 183 3.66 13.08 -7.07
N TYR A 184 3.22 13.48 -8.27
CA TYR A 184 1.84 13.88 -8.55
C TYR A 184 1.02 12.73 -9.13
N THR A 185 -0.22 12.65 -8.70
CA THR A 185 -1.24 11.75 -9.25
C THR A 185 -2.50 12.56 -9.56
N ALA A 186 -2.90 12.61 -10.82
CA ALA A 186 -4.14 13.23 -11.26
C ALA A 186 -5.18 12.16 -11.57
N ILE A 187 -6.36 12.27 -10.95
CA ILE A 187 -7.46 11.32 -11.08
C ILE A 187 -8.69 12.05 -11.64
N PRO A 188 -9.26 11.62 -12.78
CA PRO A 188 -10.48 12.20 -13.31
C PRO A 188 -11.68 11.85 -12.41
N ILE A 189 -12.57 12.82 -12.21
CA ILE A 189 -13.90 12.62 -11.64
C ILE A 189 -14.88 12.51 -12.79
N ILE A 190 -15.46 11.32 -12.95
CA ILE A 190 -16.41 11.01 -14.01
C ILE A 190 -17.74 10.65 -13.34
N ASP A 191 -18.82 11.28 -13.79
CA ASP A 191 -20.19 11.03 -13.32
C ASP A 191 -20.70 9.68 -13.83
N LYS A 192 -21.81 9.19 -13.26
CA LYS A 192 -22.43 7.90 -13.66
C LYS A 192 -22.82 7.86 -15.14
N ASP A 193 -23.06 9.02 -15.73
CA ASP A 193 -23.38 9.19 -17.16
C ASP A 193 -22.12 9.31 -18.04
N SER A 194 -20.94 8.88 -17.56
CA SER A 194 -19.64 8.99 -18.25
C SER A 194 -19.23 10.44 -18.61
N THR A 195 -19.84 11.41 -17.94
CA THR A 195 -19.55 12.84 -18.14
C THR A 195 -18.39 13.25 -17.23
N PHE A 196 -17.35 13.83 -17.82
CA PHE A 196 -16.20 14.37 -17.07
C PHE A 196 -16.63 15.63 -16.30
N ARG A 197 -16.40 15.65 -14.98
CA ARG A 197 -16.77 16.76 -14.08
C ARG A 197 -15.57 17.53 -13.55
N GLY A 198 -14.35 17.14 -13.94
CA GLY A 198 -13.11 17.68 -13.40
C GLY A 198 -12.23 16.59 -12.80
N GLY A 199 -11.34 16.94 -11.88
CA GLY A 199 -10.39 15.99 -11.32
C GLY A 199 -9.79 16.39 -9.98
N ILE A 200 -9.12 15.42 -9.37
CA ILE A 200 -8.34 15.58 -8.15
C ILE A 200 -6.87 15.38 -8.52
N LEU A 201 -6.03 16.34 -8.16
CA LEU A 201 -4.58 16.20 -8.19
C LEU A 201 -4.10 16.04 -6.75
N THR A 202 -3.43 14.93 -6.47
CA THR A 202 -2.67 14.75 -5.24
C THR A 202 -1.18 14.84 -5.50
N GLY A 203 -0.40 15.35 -4.54
CA GLY A 203 1.04 15.48 -4.67
C GLY A 203 1.75 15.18 -3.36
N ARG A 204 2.72 14.27 -3.40
CA ARG A 204 3.50 13.86 -2.23
C ARG A 204 4.97 14.22 -2.41
N ASP A 205 5.57 14.86 -1.42
CA ASP A 205 7.01 15.10 -1.39
C ASP A 205 7.75 13.75 -1.22
N VAL A 206 8.48 13.36 -2.27
CA VAL A 206 9.32 12.16 -2.34
C VAL A 206 10.82 12.51 -2.38
N SER A 207 11.18 13.77 -2.11
CA SER A 207 12.57 14.28 -2.12
C SER A 207 13.49 13.44 -1.23
N ARG A 208 12.97 12.89 -0.13
CA ARG A 208 13.76 12.02 0.77
C ARG A 208 14.08 10.64 0.16
N LEU A 209 13.22 10.10 -0.72
CA LEU A 209 13.48 8.84 -1.43
C LEU A 209 14.59 9.04 -2.49
N LEU A 210 14.58 10.19 -3.18
CA LEU A 210 15.56 10.51 -4.22
C LEU A 210 16.83 11.16 -3.68
N ASN A 211 16.82 11.81 -2.51
CA ASN A 211 18.05 12.27 -1.86
C ASN A 211 18.88 11.11 -1.30
N ILE A 212 18.27 9.95 -1.00
CA ILE A 212 19.02 8.71 -0.75
C ILE A 212 19.61 8.18 -2.07
N ALA A 213 18.88 8.29 -3.18
CA ALA A 213 19.37 7.92 -4.51
C ALA A 213 20.44 8.88 -5.10
N LYS A 214 20.40 10.19 -4.78
CA LYS A 214 21.31 11.23 -5.29
C LYS A 214 22.43 11.63 -4.32
N LYS A 215 22.26 11.53 -2.99
CA LYS A 215 23.39 11.58 -2.02
C LYS A 215 24.19 10.28 -1.97
N GLY A 216 23.78 9.26 -2.73
CA GLY A 216 24.61 8.11 -3.08
C GLY A 216 25.90 8.44 -3.84
N SER A 217 26.13 9.70 -4.24
CA SER A 217 27.35 10.11 -4.95
C SER A 217 28.28 11.05 -4.17
N SER A 218 27.96 11.49 -2.96
CA SER A 218 28.90 12.29 -2.14
C SER A 218 28.54 12.39 -0.65
N LYS A 219 28.17 11.27 -0.06
CA LYS A 219 28.59 10.85 1.29
C LYS A 219 28.13 9.41 1.40
N LYS A 220 29.08 8.47 1.34
CA LYS A 220 28.88 7.14 1.90
C LYS A 220 28.44 7.37 3.35
N ILE A 221 27.13 7.34 3.61
CA ILE A 221 26.68 6.80 4.88
C ILE A 221 27.13 5.36 4.76
N GLU A 222 28.24 5.09 5.42
CA GLU A 222 28.77 3.76 5.66
C GLU A 222 27.69 2.97 6.43
N VAL A 223 26.68 2.48 5.71
CA VAL A 223 25.88 1.33 6.12
C VAL A 223 26.75 0.08 5.92
N THR A 224 27.99 0.14 6.41
CA THR A 224 29.00 -0.92 6.36
C THR A 224 29.12 -1.64 7.69
N GLU A 225 28.55 -1.09 8.77
CA GLU A 225 28.40 -1.79 10.05
C GLU A 225 26.94 -2.15 10.26
N TYR A 226 26.63 -3.44 10.12
CA TYR A 226 25.37 -3.96 10.62
C TYR A 226 25.37 -3.94 12.15
N ILE A 227 24.30 -3.37 12.69
CA ILE A 227 24.09 -3.19 14.13
C ILE A 227 23.89 -4.55 14.78
N SER A 228 24.73 -4.85 15.77
CA SER A 228 24.63 -6.09 16.52
C SER A 228 25.43 -6.02 17.83
N LYS A 229 24.85 -6.62 18.87
CA LYS A 229 25.43 -6.88 20.19
C LYS A 229 25.57 -8.38 20.48
N SER A 230 24.98 -9.25 19.65
CA SER A 230 24.98 -10.70 19.84
C SER A 230 26.31 -11.35 19.48
N HIS A 231 26.71 -12.34 20.28
CA HIS A 231 27.98 -13.04 20.11
C HIS A 231 28.02 -13.87 18.81
N GLU A 232 26.87 -14.34 18.37
CA GLU A 232 26.64 -15.11 17.14
C GLU A 232 27.04 -14.29 15.90
N ILE A 233 26.62 -13.03 15.87
CA ILE A 233 26.90 -12.13 14.76
C ILE A 233 28.35 -11.65 14.80
N ASP A 234 28.96 -11.50 15.97
CA ASP A 234 30.39 -11.21 16.11
C ASP A 234 31.27 -12.35 15.58
N LYS A 235 30.86 -13.61 15.77
CA LYS A 235 31.53 -14.75 15.11
C LYS A 235 31.46 -14.60 13.59
N ILE A 236 30.29 -14.25 13.04
CA ILE A 236 30.11 -14.01 11.61
C ILE A 236 31.00 -12.85 11.12
N LYS A 237 31.07 -11.73 11.85
CA LYS A 237 31.99 -10.61 11.56
C LYS A 237 33.43 -11.09 11.45
N SER A 238 33.88 -11.90 12.42
CA SER A 238 35.24 -12.44 12.44
C SER A 238 35.55 -13.38 11.26
N ILE A 239 34.55 -14.10 10.77
CA ILE A 239 34.67 -14.96 9.59
C ILE A 239 34.75 -14.09 8.34
N ILE A 240 33.84 -13.12 8.20
CA ILE A 240 33.81 -12.18 7.07
C ILE A 240 35.15 -11.45 6.92
N ALA A 241 35.69 -10.90 8.02
CA ALA A 241 36.97 -10.21 8.01
C ALA A 241 38.14 -11.09 7.50
N ARG A 242 38.10 -12.40 7.77
CA ARG A 242 39.11 -13.36 7.31
C ARG A 242 38.94 -13.76 5.84
N ILE A 243 37.71 -13.87 5.34
CA ILE A 243 37.42 -14.37 3.99
C ILE A 243 37.25 -13.25 2.95
N ALA A 244 36.92 -12.03 3.37
CA ALA A 244 36.65 -10.93 2.44
C ALA A 244 37.87 -10.63 1.53
N PRO A 245 39.14 -10.70 2.00
CA PRO A 245 40.30 -10.51 1.13
C PRO A 245 40.55 -11.61 0.08
N SER A 246 39.88 -12.76 0.15
CA SER A 246 39.98 -13.84 -0.85
C SER A 246 38.89 -13.72 -1.93
N ASP A 247 39.10 -14.38 -3.07
CA ASP A 247 38.09 -14.49 -4.14
C ASP A 247 37.19 -15.74 -3.98
N THR A 248 37.24 -16.39 -2.82
CA THR A 248 36.48 -17.61 -2.55
C THR A 248 34.97 -17.32 -2.57
N PRO A 249 34.15 -18.21 -3.18
CA PRO A 249 32.70 -18.11 -3.11
C PRO A 249 32.19 -18.17 -1.66
N VAL A 250 31.21 -17.32 -1.35
CA VAL A 250 30.57 -17.26 -0.02
C VAL A 250 29.10 -17.66 -0.17
N PHE A 251 28.63 -18.55 0.69
CA PHE A 251 27.27 -19.07 0.64
C PHE A 251 26.54 -18.74 1.95
N ILE A 252 25.59 -17.81 1.89
CA ILE A 252 24.86 -17.26 3.02
C ILE A 252 23.51 -17.99 3.15
N MET A 253 23.26 -18.59 4.29
CA MET A 253 22.00 -19.24 4.64
C MET A 253 21.32 -18.50 5.77
N GLY A 254 20.00 -18.42 5.73
CA GLY A 254 19.21 -17.85 6.82
C GLY A 254 17.82 -17.47 6.34
N GLU A 255 16.89 -17.32 7.27
CA GLU A 255 15.49 -17.02 6.98
C GLU A 255 15.30 -15.72 6.18
N SER A 256 14.09 -15.49 5.68
CA SER A 256 13.76 -14.23 5.03
C SER A 256 13.84 -13.08 6.05
N GLY A 257 14.45 -11.96 5.65
CA GLY A 257 14.51 -10.77 6.51
C GLY A 257 15.61 -10.75 7.58
N VAL A 258 16.52 -11.75 7.63
CA VAL A 258 17.64 -11.75 8.61
C VAL A 258 18.79 -10.78 8.28
N GLY A 259 18.82 -10.21 7.08
CA GLY A 259 19.86 -9.28 6.63
C GLY A 259 20.94 -9.88 5.72
N LYS A 260 20.62 -10.92 4.93
CA LYS A 260 21.57 -11.59 4.01
C LYS A 260 22.27 -10.61 3.05
N GLU A 261 21.53 -9.65 2.49
CA GLU A 261 22.06 -8.62 1.58
C GLU A 261 23.10 -7.71 2.27
N ILE A 262 22.89 -7.37 3.54
CA ILE A 262 23.84 -6.53 4.30
C ILE A 262 25.15 -7.29 4.52
N ILE A 263 25.07 -8.58 4.84
CA ILE A 263 26.24 -9.45 4.95
C ILE A 263 26.99 -9.57 3.61
N ALA A 264 26.26 -9.77 2.50
CA ALA A 264 26.87 -9.83 1.16
C ALA A 264 27.60 -8.52 0.80
N ASN A 265 26.98 -7.37 1.06
CA ASN A 265 27.61 -6.06 0.88
C ASN A 265 28.85 -5.89 1.78
N THR A 266 28.79 -6.35 3.03
CA THR A 266 29.94 -6.28 3.94
C THR A 266 31.12 -7.10 3.42
N VAL A 267 30.87 -8.32 2.95
CA VAL A 267 31.89 -9.17 2.33
C VAL A 267 32.53 -8.47 1.13
N CYS A 268 31.72 -7.83 0.27
CA CYS A 268 32.22 -7.08 -0.88
C CYS A 268 33.06 -5.87 -0.45
N ASN A 269 32.58 -5.07 0.50
CA ASN A 269 33.23 -3.84 0.96
C ASN A 269 34.57 -4.10 1.66
N GLN A 270 34.70 -5.23 2.34
CA GLN A 270 35.97 -5.66 2.97
C GLN A 270 36.89 -6.42 2.01
N SER A 271 36.50 -6.60 0.74
CA SER A 271 37.28 -7.33 -0.25
C SER A 271 38.25 -6.46 -1.04
N LYS A 272 39.15 -7.12 -1.78
CA LYS A 272 40.02 -6.48 -2.77
C LYS A 272 39.25 -5.89 -3.96
N ARG A 273 37.99 -6.30 -4.16
CA ARG A 273 37.10 -5.88 -5.25
C ARG A 273 36.08 -4.82 -4.81
N ARG A 274 36.24 -4.19 -3.64
CA ARG A 274 35.31 -3.18 -3.10
C ARG A 274 35.04 -1.98 -4.01
N ASP A 275 36.01 -1.62 -4.86
CA ASP A 275 35.94 -0.49 -5.79
C ASP A 275 35.51 -0.94 -7.21
N LYS A 276 35.06 -2.19 -7.37
CA LYS A 276 34.59 -2.79 -8.62
C LYS A 276 33.07 -2.95 -8.63
N ASN A 277 32.51 -3.35 -9.78
CA ASN A 277 31.08 -3.56 -9.92
C ASN A 277 30.57 -4.63 -8.95
N PHE A 278 29.53 -4.28 -8.19
CA PHE A 278 28.75 -5.21 -7.39
C PHE A 278 27.37 -5.34 -8.02
N VAL A 279 27.05 -6.52 -8.58
CA VAL A 279 25.79 -6.78 -9.28
C VAL A 279 24.95 -7.72 -8.42
N ALA A 280 23.91 -7.17 -7.79
CA ALA A 280 22.94 -7.92 -7.00
C ALA A 280 21.77 -8.40 -7.86
N ILE A 281 21.44 -9.68 -7.77
CA ILE A 281 20.41 -10.34 -8.56
C ILE A 281 19.54 -11.15 -7.62
N ASN A 282 18.25 -10.79 -7.53
CA ASN A 282 17.27 -11.60 -6.80
C ASN A 282 16.64 -12.60 -7.77
N CYS A 283 17.03 -13.87 -7.63
CA CYS A 283 16.60 -14.96 -8.51
C CYS A 283 15.08 -15.21 -8.43
N ALA A 284 14.45 -14.94 -7.28
CA ALA A 284 13.01 -15.10 -7.09
C ALA A 284 12.18 -13.99 -7.78
N SER A 285 12.80 -12.83 -8.07
CA SER A 285 12.11 -11.69 -8.69
C SER A 285 12.01 -11.79 -10.22
N ILE A 286 12.80 -12.65 -10.84
CA ILE A 286 12.87 -12.81 -12.29
C ILE A 286 12.10 -14.08 -12.67
N PRO A 287 11.13 -14.00 -13.61
CA PRO A 287 10.42 -15.19 -14.09
C PRO A 287 11.39 -16.28 -14.55
N SER A 288 11.08 -17.54 -14.24
CA SER A 288 11.91 -18.70 -14.58
C SER A 288 12.20 -18.86 -16.07
N GLU A 289 11.32 -18.35 -16.93
CA GLU A 289 11.52 -18.33 -18.39
C GLU A 289 12.54 -17.29 -18.84
N LEU A 290 12.68 -16.19 -18.10
CA LEU A 290 13.55 -15.06 -18.44
C LEU A 290 14.90 -15.11 -17.72
N ILE A 291 14.98 -15.77 -16.57
CA ILE A 291 16.17 -15.82 -15.71
C ILE A 291 17.45 -16.19 -16.48
N GLU A 292 17.35 -17.14 -17.40
CA GLU A 292 18.49 -17.58 -18.19
C GLU A 292 19.01 -16.46 -19.10
N SER A 293 18.09 -15.77 -19.79
CA SER A 293 18.41 -14.67 -20.69
C SER A 293 18.91 -13.43 -19.96
N GLU A 294 18.45 -13.20 -18.73
CA GLU A 294 18.89 -12.13 -17.85
C GLU A 294 20.30 -12.39 -17.29
N LEU A 295 20.55 -13.60 -16.77
CA LEU A 295 21.84 -13.97 -16.17
C LEU A 295 22.96 -14.05 -17.21
N PHE A 296 22.71 -14.74 -18.33
CA PHE A 296 23.76 -15.08 -19.29
C PHE A 296 23.76 -14.19 -20.54
N GLY A 297 22.68 -13.46 -20.81
CA GLY A 297 22.54 -12.66 -22.03
C GLY A 297 22.27 -13.51 -23.26
N TYR A 298 22.03 -12.85 -24.39
CA TYR A 298 21.72 -13.51 -25.66
C TYR A 298 22.30 -12.74 -26.85
N GLU A 299 22.60 -13.47 -27.93
CA GLU A 299 22.96 -12.87 -29.21
C GLU A 299 21.72 -12.45 -30.02
N LYS A 300 21.94 -11.57 -30.99
CA LYS A 300 20.89 -11.15 -31.93
C LYS A 300 20.28 -12.37 -32.64
N GLY A 301 18.95 -12.47 -32.64
CA GLY A 301 18.23 -13.56 -33.28
C GLY A 301 18.24 -14.90 -32.52
N ALA A 302 18.62 -14.91 -31.23
CA ALA A 302 18.61 -16.14 -30.43
C ALA A 302 17.22 -16.77 -30.25
N PHE A 303 16.15 -15.96 -30.19
CA PHE A 303 14.76 -16.41 -30.08
C PHE A 303 13.77 -15.34 -30.58
N THR A 304 12.50 -15.71 -30.78
CA THR A 304 11.42 -14.81 -31.17
C THR A 304 11.17 -13.77 -30.07
N GLY A 305 11.47 -12.49 -30.35
CA GLY A 305 11.39 -11.39 -29.36
C GLY A 305 12.75 -10.89 -28.86
N ALA A 306 13.86 -11.50 -29.27
CA ALA A 306 15.20 -11.00 -28.97
C ALA A 306 15.42 -9.59 -29.56
N LYS A 307 16.02 -8.69 -28.79
CA LYS A 307 16.44 -7.38 -29.30
C LYS A 307 17.42 -7.54 -30.46
N LYS A 308 17.33 -6.66 -31.45
CA LYS A 308 18.17 -6.69 -32.66
C LYS A 308 19.67 -6.62 -32.36
N ASP A 309 20.05 -6.00 -31.24
CA ASP A 309 21.44 -5.83 -30.82
C ASP A 309 21.91 -6.91 -29.81
N GLY A 310 21.04 -7.86 -29.46
CA GLY A 310 21.28 -8.80 -28.36
C GLY A 310 21.19 -8.13 -26.98
N LYS A 311 21.59 -8.86 -25.94
CA LYS A 311 21.63 -8.36 -24.55
C LYS A 311 22.83 -8.94 -23.81
N ILE A 312 23.55 -8.08 -23.09
CA ILE A 312 24.62 -8.49 -22.16
C ILE A 312 23.96 -9.07 -20.90
N GLY A 313 24.46 -10.23 -20.46
CA GLY A 313 23.97 -10.85 -19.23
C GLY A 313 24.44 -10.13 -17.97
N LEU A 314 23.68 -10.25 -16.88
CA LEU A 314 24.01 -9.64 -15.60
C LEU A 314 25.35 -10.13 -15.04
N ILE A 315 25.67 -11.42 -15.22
CA ILE A 315 26.97 -11.96 -14.78
C ILE A 315 28.13 -11.33 -15.58
N GLU A 316 27.94 -11.16 -16.89
CA GLU A 316 28.94 -10.53 -17.75
C GLU A 316 29.14 -9.04 -17.40
N SER A 317 28.09 -8.35 -16.95
CA SER A 317 28.19 -6.94 -16.52
C SER A 317 29.02 -6.74 -15.23
N ALA A 318 29.22 -7.82 -14.47
CA ALA A 318 29.99 -7.85 -13.23
C ALA A 318 31.46 -8.26 -13.42
N ASP A 319 31.93 -8.36 -14.67
CA ASP A 319 33.30 -8.78 -14.98
C ASP A 319 34.35 -7.90 -14.26
N GLY A 320 35.32 -8.54 -13.61
CA GLY A 320 36.30 -7.93 -12.71
C GLY A 320 35.77 -7.53 -11.32
N GLY A 321 34.50 -7.82 -11.03
CA GLY A 321 33.78 -7.44 -9.81
C GLY A 321 33.21 -8.63 -9.04
N THR A 322 32.04 -8.42 -8.43
CA THR A 322 31.33 -9.40 -7.58
C THR A 322 29.86 -9.50 -8.00
N VAL A 323 29.36 -10.73 -8.11
CA VAL A 323 27.93 -11.03 -8.29
C VAL A 323 27.36 -11.54 -6.98
N PHE A 324 26.24 -10.94 -6.57
CA PHE A 324 25.42 -11.43 -5.47
C PHE A 324 24.14 -12.08 -6.01
N LEU A 325 23.97 -13.37 -5.76
CA LEU A 325 22.78 -14.15 -6.14
C LEU A 325 21.92 -14.39 -4.91
N ASP A 326 20.86 -13.59 -4.74
CA ASP A 326 19.88 -13.79 -3.67
C ASP A 326 18.80 -14.80 -4.07
N GLU A 327 18.33 -15.56 -3.09
CA GLU A 327 17.41 -16.69 -3.27
C GLU A 327 17.83 -17.67 -4.38
N ILE A 328 19.11 -18.07 -4.39
CA ILE A 328 19.67 -18.99 -5.40
C ILE A 328 18.96 -20.35 -5.44
N GLY A 329 18.31 -20.74 -4.34
CA GLY A 329 17.49 -21.95 -4.26
C GLY A 329 16.26 -21.94 -5.18
N GLU A 330 15.85 -20.77 -5.68
CA GLU A 330 14.72 -20.61 -6.60
C GLU A 330 15.12 -20.74 -8.08
N LEU A 331 16.41 -20.92 -8.38
CA LEU A 331 16.87 -21.11 -9.76
C LEU A 331 16.39 -22.44 -10.34
N PRO A 332 15.84 -22.47 -11.57
CA PRO A 332 15.54 -23.72 -12.27
C PRO A 332 16.77 -24.62 -12.43
N LEU A 333 16.61 -25.95 -12.33
CA LEU A 333 17.71 -26.91 -12.42
C LEU A 333 18.57 -26.78 -13.71
N GLU A 334 17.95 -26.42 -14.84
CA GLU A 334 18.67 -26.18 -16.09
C GLU A 334 19.54 -24.92 -16.04
N THR A 335 19.05 -23.86 -15.38
CA THR A 335 19.83 -22.64 -15.14
C THR A 335 20.98 -22.92 -14.17
N GLN A 336 20.75 -23.72 -13.12
CA GLN A 336 21.79 -24.18 -12.20
C GLN A 336 22.92 -24.91 -12.93
N LYS A 337 22.59 -25.77 -13.91
CA LYS A 337 23.59 -26.49 -14.74
C LYS A 337 24.44 -25.53 -15.58
N LYS A 338 23.87 -24.48 -16.15
CA LYS A 338 24.64 -23.45 -16.87
C LYS A 338 25.49 -22.62 -15.92
N LEU A 339 24.94 -22.21 -14.78
CA LEU A 339 25.67 -21.47 -13.76
C LEU A 339 26.89 -22.24 -13.26
N LEU A 340 26.75 -23.56 -13.05
CA LEU A 340 27.87 -24.44 -12.70
C LEU A 340 29.01 -24.36 -13.72
N ARG A 341 28.70 -24.40 -15.02
CA ARG A 341 29.71 -24.27 -16.09
C ARG A 341 30.42 -22.93 -16.03
N VAL A 342 29.67 -21.85 -15.81
CA VAL A 342 30.25 -20.51 -15.70
C VAL A 342 31.25 -20.43 -14.53
N ILE A 343 30.91 -21.00 -13.37
CA ILE A 343 31.77 -21.00 -12.18
C ILE A 343 32.98 -21.97 -12.32
N GLN A 344 32.84 -23.04 -13.09
CA GLN A 344 33.91 -23.99 -13.33
C GLN A 344 34.92 -23.49 -14.37
N GLU A 345 34.43 -22.93 -15.46
CA GLU A 345 35.25 -22.54 -16.62
C GLU A 345 35.67 -21.07 -16.58
N ASN A 346 35.11 -20.26 -15.66
CA ASN A 346 35.24 -18.79 -15.65
C ASN A 346 34.94 -18.20 -17.03
N SER A 347 33.91 -18.73 -17.69
CA SER A 347 33.50 -18.31 -19.01
C SER A 347 31.98 -18.35 -19.15
N ILE A 348 31.44 -17.37 -19.84
CA ILE A 348 30.01 -17.23 -20.11
C ILE A 348 29.73 -17.50 -21.58
N MET A 349 28.63 -18.20 -21.85
CA MET A 349 28.16 -18.48 -23.19
C MET A 349 26.75 -17.89 -23.32
N ARG A 350 26.62 -16.84 -24.13
CA ARG A 350 25.33 -16.20 -24.37
C ARG A 350 24.39 -17.18 -25.07
N ILE A 351 23.08 -17.04 -24.84
CA ILE A 351 22.07 -17.84 -25.54
C ILE A 351 22.19 -17.59 -27.05
N GLY A 352 22.27 -18.66 -27.83
CA GLY A 352 22.45 -18.62 -29.28
C GLY A 352 23.90 -18.42 -29.74
N SER A 353 24.84 -18.11 -28.84
CA SER A 353 26.26 -18.00 -29.18
C SER A 353 26.95 -19.35 -29.10
N ILE A 354 27.96 -19.56 -29.95
CA ILE A 354 28.89 -20.72 -29.88
C ILE A 354 30.26 -20.34 -29.27
N LYS A 355 30.48 -19.05 -28.98
CA LYS A 355 31.77 -18.54 -28.52
C LYS A 355 31.73 -18.26 -27.02
N PRO A 356 32.51 -18.99 -26.19
CA PRO A 356 32.64 -18.66 -24.79
C PRO A 356 33.42 -17.36 -24.61
N LYS A 357 33.02 -16.53 -23.65
CA LYS A 357 33.71 -15.30 -23.24
C LYS A 357 34.21 -15.47 -21.81
N LYS A 358 35.51 -15.29 -21.57
CA LYS A 358 36.05 -15.34 -20.20
C LYS A 358 35.48 -14.21 -19.35
N VAL A 359 35.18 -14.53 -18.09
CA VAL A 359 34.70 -13.59 -17.08
C VAL A 359 35.43 -13.86 -15.76
N ASP A 360 35.85 -12.80 -15.07
CA ASP A 360 36.46 -12.87 -13.75
C ASP A 360 35.51 -12.28 -12.70
N VAL A 361 34.71 -13.15 -12.09
CA VAL A 361 33.65 -12.75 -11.16
C VAL A 361 33.78 -13.49 -9.85
N ARG A 362 33.72 -12.75 -8.73
CA ARG A 362 33.53 -13.34 -7.40
C ARG A 362 32.05 -13.59 -7.16
N TYR A 363 31.70 -14.75 -6.61
CA TYR A 363 30.31 -15.11 -6.31
C TYR A 363 30.01 -15.04 -4.82
N ILE A 364 28.93 -14.36 -4.46
CA ILE A 364 28.30 -14.43 -3.15
C ILE A 364 26.87 -14.90 -3.40
N CYS A 365 26.44 -15.96 -2.72
CA CYS A 365 25.11 -16.53 -2.91
C CYS A 365 24.35 -16.49 -1.59
N ALA A 366 23.04 -16.31 -1.65
CA ALA A 366 22.16 -16.34 -0.50
C ALA A 366 20.92 -17.19 -0.77
N THR A 367 20.37 -17.82 0.27
CA THR A 367 19.14 -18.60 0.19
C THR A 367 18.41 -18.62 1.53
N ASN A 368 17.08 -18.68 1.48
CA ASN A 368 16.22 -19.00 2.63
C ASN A 368 16.00 -20.50 2.85
N LYS A 369 16.41 -21.36 1.91
CA LYS A 369 16.28 -22.81 2.01
C LYS A 369 17.17 -23.36 3.13
N THR A 370 16.63 -24.35 3.83
CA THR A 370 17.34 -25.12 4.86
C THR A 370 18.40 -26.03 4.25
N GLN A 371 19.35 -26.50 5.06
CA GLN A 371 20.33 -27.48 4.60
C GLN A 371 19.69 -28.80 4.14
N ALA A 372 18.53 -29.18 4.71
CA ALA A 372 17.80 -30.36 4.30
C ALA A 372 17.23 -30.20 2.88
N GLU A 373 16.61 -29.06 2.59
CA GLU A 373 16.09 -28.75 1.25
C GLU A 373 17.20 -28.66 0.21
N LEU A 374 18.35 -28.04 0.55
CA LEU A 374 19.48 -27.94 -0.37
C LEU A 374 20.14 -29.30 -0.68
N ARG A 375 19.87 -30.35 0.11
CA ARG A 375 20.32 -31.73 -0.17
C ARG A 375 19.38 -32.47 -1.13
N ASP A 376 18.17 -31.96 -1.36
CA ASP A 376 17.25 -32.57 -2.31
C ASP A 376 17.71 -32.25 -3.75
N PRO A 377 18.09 -33.26 -4.56
CA PRO A 377 18.52 -33.04 -5.94
C PRO A 377 17.42 -32.48 -6.85
N LYS A 378 16.15 -32.52 -6.44
CA LYS A 378 15.03 -31.88 -7.15
C LYS A 378 14.99 -30.37 -6.96
N ILE A 379 15.53 -29.88 -5.85
CA ILE A 379 15.56 -28.46 -5.50
C ILE A 379 16.89 -27.84 -5.94
N PHE A 380 18.00 -28.48 -5.56
CA PHE A 380 19.32 -27.93 -5.80
C PHE A 380 20.33 -28.99 -6.21
N ARG A 381 21.08 -28.71 -7.27
CA ARG A 381 22.10 -29.64 -7.75
C ARG A 381 23.28 -29.67 -6.77
N GLN A 382 23.66 -30.89 -6.37
CA GLN A 382 24.73 -31.09 -5.40
C GLN A 382 26.10 -30.63 -5.92
N ASP A 383 26.37 -30.81 -7.22
CA ASP A 383 27.61 -30.35 -7.85
C ASP A 383 27.78 -28.82 -7.78
N LEU A 384 26.70 -28.07 -7.99
CA LEU A 384 26.66 -26.62 -7.82
C LEU A 384 26.79 -26.23 -6.35
N TYR A 385 26.12 -26.95 -5.44
CA TYR A 385 26.20 -26.69 -4.01
C TYR A 385 27.63 -26.77 -3.50
N TYR A 386 28.35 -27.86 -3.80
CA TYR A 386 29.75 -28.00 -3.36
C TYR A 386 30.69 -26.96 -3.96
N ARG A 387 30.38 -26.42 -5.15
CA ARG A 387 31.20 -25.38 -5.78
C ARG A 387 30.97 -23.99 -5.20
N LEU A 388 29.75 -23.71 -4.74
CA LEU A 388 29.36 -22.42 -4.17
C LEU A 388 29.53 -22.37 -2.64
N SER A 389 29.24 -23.46 -1.95
CA SER A 389 29.30 -23.59 -0.48
C SER A 389 30.72 -23.88 0.01
N VAL A 390 31.70 -23.11 -0.50
CA VAL A 390 33.09 -23.22 -0.04
C VAL A 390 33.21 -22.61 1.36
N ILE A 391 32.61 -21.43 1.57
CA ILE A 391 32.47 -20.82 2.88
C ILE A 391 30.98 -20.64 3.20
N PRO A 392 30.37 -21.56 3.97
CA PRO A 392 29.00 -21.41 4.45
C PRO A 392 28.94 -20.42 5.62
N ILE A 393 28.02 -19.47 5.55
CA ILE A 393 27.68 -18.53 6.64
C ILE A 393 26.20 -18.73 6.96
N VAL A 394 25.88 -19.20 8.17
CA VAL A 394 24.50 -19.31 8.64
C VAL A 394 24.18 -18.12 9.51
N ILE A 395 23.20 -17.31 9.12
CA ILE A 395 22.72 -16.17 9.90
C ILE A 395 21.54 -16.66 10.76
N PRO A 396 21.64 -16.56 12.10
CA PRO A 396 20.55 -16.96 12.97
C PRO A 396 19.34 -16.02 12.83
N PRO A 397 18.12 -16.55 12.99
CA PRO A 397 16.92 -15.73 13.07
C PRO A 397 16.96 -14.82 14.28
N LEU A 398 16.19 -13.73 14.25
CA LEU A 398 16.23 -12.67 15.27
C LEU A 398 15.86 -13.18 16.68
N ARG A 399 14.97 -14.18 16.77
CA ARG A 399 14.61 -14.87 18.02
C ARG A 399 15.76 -15.59 18.73
N GLU A 400 16.81 -15.97 18.00
CA GLU A 400 18.01 -16.62 18.54
C GLU A 400 19.10 -15.62 18.95
N ARG A 401 18.90 -14.32 18.68
CA ARG A 401 19.84 -13.22 18.99
C ARG A 401 19.09 -12.03 19.60
N LYS A 402 18.44 -12.27 20.75
CA LYS A 402 17.54 -11.31 21.38
C LYS A 402 18.22 -10.01 21.79
N GLU A 403 19.52 -10.04 22.07
CA GLU A 403 20.33 -8.88 22.42
C GLU A 403 20.37 -7.85 21.28
N ASP A 404 20.21 -8.29 20.02
CA ASP A 404 20.18 -7.41 18.86
C ASP A 404 18.85 -6.67 18.70
N ILE A 405 17.75 -7.19 19.26
CA ILE A 405 16.39 -6.67 19.04
C ILE A 405 16.31 -5.21 19.50
N LEU A 406 16.77 -4.92 20.72
CA LEU A 406 16.67 -3.58 21.28
C LEU A 406 17.58 -2.59 20.54
N GLU A 407 18.80 -3.00 20.20
CA GLU A 407 19.76 -2.12 19.50
C GLU A 407 19.25 -1.75 18.09
N ILE A 408 18.74 -2.75 17.37
CA ILE A 408 18.14 -2.56 16.05
C ILE A 408 16.87 -1.69 16.16
N SER A 409 16.06 -1.91 17.21
CA SER A 409 14.86 -1.11 17.46
C SER A 409 15.19 0.35 17.71
N ASP A 410 16.14 0.62 18.61
CA ASP A 410 16.55 1.98 18.98
C ASP A 410 17.11 2.73 17.75
N PHE A 411 17.92 2.05 16.92
CA PHE A 411 18.38 2.62 15.65
C PHE A 411 17.23 2.97 14.70
N TYR A 412 16.29 2.06 14.48
CA TYR A 412 15.17 2.34 13.57
C TYR A 412 14.24 3.42 14.13
N ILE A 413 14.04 3.49 15.45
CA ILE A 413 13.29 4.55 16.09
C ILE A 413 13.95 5.90 15.82
N GLU A 414 15.26 6.02 16.03
CA GLU A 414 16.00 7.25 15.76
C GLU A 414 15.90 7.63 14.27
N TYR A 415 16.15 6.66 13.39
CA TYR A 415 16.05 6.82 11.94
C TYR A 415 14.66 7.32 11.50
N PHE A 416 13.59 6.71 12.02
CA PHE A 416 12.22 7.08 11.66
C PHE A 416 11.75 8.36 12.36
N ASN A 417 12.21 8.63 13.58
CA ASN A 417 11.98 9.91 14.26
C ASN A 417 12.55 11.06 13.45
N GLU A 418 13.79 10.95 12.97
CA GLU A 418 14.38 11.95 12.08
C GLU A 418 13.59 12.05 10.77
N ARG A 419 13.27 10.91 10.15
CA ARG A 419 12.56 10.83 8.86
C ARG A 419 11.15 11.42 8.89
N TYR A 420 10.41 11.22 9.98
CA TYR A 420 9.02 11.66 10.14
C TYR A 420 8.88 12.87 11.07
N SER A 421 9.99 13.45 11.51
CA SER A 421 10.01 14.60 12.43
C SER A 421 9.18 14.34 13.71
N ARG A 422 9.29 13.11 14.22
CA ARG A 422 8.67 12.63 15.47
C ARG A 422 9.72 12.51 16.56
N ARG A 423 9.29 12.30 17.80
CA ARG A 423 10.15 12.06 18.97
C ARG A 423 9.64 10.89 19.80
N ILE A 424 9.45 9.75 19.14
CA ILE A 424 8.98 8.53 19.78
C ILE A 424 10.08 7.91 20.65
N ILE A 425 9.71 7.49 21.86
CA ILE A 425 10.56 6.76 22.81
C ILE A 425 9.78 5.56 23.33
N LEU A 426 10.42 4.38 23.35
CA LEU A 426 9.85 3.18 23.96
C LEU A 426 10.06 3.16 25.47
N THR A 427 9.01 2.78 26.20
CA THR A 427 9.11 2.44 27.62
C THR A 427 9.74 1.07 27.82
N ASP A 428 10.23 0.78 29.03
CA ASP A 428 10.83 -0.52 29.37
C ASP A 428 9.83 -1.67 29.18
N GLU A 429 8.54 -1.43 29.46
CA GLU A 429 7.46 -2.39 29.21
C GLU A 429 7.32 -2.71 27.71
N ALA A 430 7.36 -1.69 26.85
CA ALA A 430 7.31 -1.88 25.40
C ALA A 430 8.57 -2.61 24.88
N LYS A 431 9.74 -2.30 25.44
CA LYS A 431 11.00 -3.00 25.11
C LYS A 431 10.95 -4.48 25.46
N ASN A 432 10.36 -4.84 26.60
CA ASN A 432 10.21 -6.25 27.00
C ASN A 432 9.37 -7.04 26.00
N ILE A 433 8.27 -6.46 25.51
CA ILE A 433 7.40 -7.12 24.52
C ILE A 433 8.15 -7.33 23.21
N LEU A 434 8.96 -6.35 22.77
CA LEU A 434 9.80 -6.54 21.59
C LEU A 434 10.77 -7.72 21.77
N MET A 435 11.34 -7.92 22.95
CA MET A 435 12.27 -9.04 23.21
C MET A 435 11.58 -10.40 23.34
N GLU A 436 10.31 -10.44 23.74
CA GLU A 436 9.53 -11.67 23.87
C GLU A 436 8.91 -12.14 22.54
N ASN A 437 8.70 -11.24 21.59
CA ASN A 437 8.12 -11.56 20.30
C ASN A 437 9.03 -12.49 19.45
N PRO A 438 8.47 -13.51 18.77
CA PRO A 438 9.25 -14.44 17.95
C PRO A 438 9.85 -13.86 16.67
N TRP A 439 9.36 -12.72 16.16
CA TRP A 439 9.83 -12.06 14.93
C TRP A 439 10.03 -13.01 13.74
N GLU A 440 8.95 -13.63 13.25
CA GLU A 440 8.99 -14.58 12.13
C GLU A 440 9.52 -13.92 10.83
N GLY A 441 9.20 -12.65 10.60
CA GLY A 441 9.75 -11.85 9.50
C GLY A 441 11.08 -11.17 9.83
N ASN A 442 11.71 -11.54 10.95
CA ASN A 442 13.04 -11.09 11.39
C ASN A 442 13.17 -9.55 11.39
N ILE A 443 14.32 -9.01 10.92
CA ILE A 443 14.60 -7.57 10.93
C ILE A 443 13.61 -6.81 10.04
N ARG A 444 13.09 -7.43 8.97
CA ARG A 444 12.12 -6.79 8.08
C ARG A 444 10.81 -6.51 8.81
N GLU A 445 10.30 -7.48 9.55
CA GLU A 445 9.11 -7.32 10.39
C GLU A 445 9.36 -6.29 11.50
N LEU A 446 10.47 -6.41 12.24
CA LEU A 446 10.81 -5.47 13.30
C LEU A 446 10.85 -4.03 12.77
N ARG A 447 11.55 -3.80 11.66
CA ARG A 447 11.60 -2.48 11.01
C ARG A 447 10.20 -1.96 10.68
N ASN A 448 9.34 -2.80 10.10
CA ASN A 448 7.98 -2.41 9.73
C ASN A 448 7.13 -2.07 10.95
N VAL A 449 7.22 -2.86 12.02
CA VAL A 449 6.53 -2.58 13.29
C VAL A 449 7.00 -1.25 13.88
N ILE A 450 8.31 -1.02 13.95
CA ILE A 450 8.87 0.25 14.44
C ILE A 450 8.44 1.43 13.57
N GLU A 451 8.47 1.30 12.24
CA GLU A 451 8.00 2.35 11.32
C GLU A 451 6.53 2.70 11.56
N ARG A 452 5.67 1.68 11.67
CA ARG A 452 4.25 1.87 11.99
C ARG A 452 4.04 2.52 13.35
N LEU A 453 4.83 2.16 14.36
CA LEU A 453 4.77 2.79 15.68
C LEU A 453 5.07 4.28 15.57
N VAL A 454 6.14 4.66 14.84
CA VAL A 454 6.51 6.07 14.69
C VAL A 454 5.44 6.88 13.96
N ILE A 455 4.78 6.28 12.97
CA ILE A 455 3.75 6.95 12.18
C ILE A 455 2.43 7.06 12.96
N LEU A 456 1.91 5.93 13.47
CA LEU A 456 0.54 5.80 13.98
C LEU A 456 0.39 6.26 15.43
N SER A 457 1.48 6.38 16.17
CA SER A 457 1.39 6.71 17.59
C SER A 457 1.03 8.18 17.79
N PRO A 458 -0.06 8.48 18.53
CA PRO A 458 -0.46 9.86 18.83
C PRO A 458 0.40 10.51 19.93
N HIS A 459 1.23 9.72 20.63
CA HIS A 459 2.02 10.16 21.78
C HIS A 459 3.50 9.85 21.57
N GLU A 460 4.37 10.69 22.13
CA GLU A 460 5.83 10.53 22.09
C GLU A 460 6.34 9.34 22.91
N LYS A 461 5.65 8.95 23.98
CA LYS A 461 6.01 7.76 24.76
C LYS A 461 5.09 6.60 24.40
N ILE A 462 5.70 5.47 24.04
CA ILE A 462 4.98 4.24 23.67
C ILE A 462 4.93 3.30 24.85
N TYR A 463 3.72 3.00 25.26
CA TYR A 463 3.39 2.02 26.29
C TYR A 463 2.93 0.71 25.65
N LYS A 464 2.87 -0.36 26.45
CA LYS A 464 2.44 -1.70 26.05
C LYS A 464 1.21 -1.72 25.13
N ASP A 465 0.11 -1.08 25.55
CA ASP A 465 -1.17 -1.13 24.82
C ASP A 465 -1.09 -0.58 23.39
N GLN A 466 -0.22 0.40 23.15
CA GLN A 466 -0.03 0.99 21.82
C GLN A 466 0.81 0.09 20.93
N LEU A 467 1.83 -0.56 21.53
CA LEU A 467 2.65 -1.53 20.85
C LEU A 467 1.83 -2.75 20.42
N ASP A 468 1.03 -3.30 21.34
CA ASP A 468 0.15 -4.45 21.08
C ASP A 468 -0.81 -4.17 19.92
N ARG A 469 -1.41 -2.96 19.86
CA ARG A 469 -2.28 -2.56 18.74
C ARG A 469 -1.56 -2.54 17.38
N VAL A 470 -0.32 -2.05 17.34
CA VAL A 470 0.46 -1.99 16.11
C VAL A 470 0.98 -3.36 15.68
N MET A 471 1.28 -4.24 16.62
CA MET A 471 1.59 -5.64 16.32
C MET A 471 0.39 -6.36 15.72
N ILE A 472 -0.82 -6.18 16.28
CA ILE A 472 -2.06 -6.75 15.74
C ILE A 472 -2.32 -6.28 14.31
N LEU A 473 -2.08 -5.00 14.00
CA LEU A 473 -2.20 -4.48 12.63
C LEU A 473 -1.28 -5.21 11.63
N GLY A 474 -0.15 -5.75 12.08
CA GLY A 474 0.72 -6.61 11.26
C GLY A 474 0.24 -8.05 11.16
N SER A 475 -0.38 -8.56 12.20
CA SER A 475 -1.00 -9.89 12.21
C SER A 475 -2.26 -9.95 11.34
N ILE A 476 -2.92 -8.82 11.05
CA ILE A 476 -4.07 -8.78 10.12
C ILE A 476 -3.64 -9.07 8.67
N ASP A 477 -2.38 -8.81 8.30
CA ASP A 477 -1.83 -9.28 7.00
C ASP A 477 -1.65 -10.82 6.98
N HIS A 478 -1.55 -11.46 8.16
CA HIS A 478 -1.41 -12.90 8.34
C HIS A 478 -2.71 -13.63 8.73
N LEU A 479 -3.71 -12.92 9.23
CA LEU A 479 -5.09 -13.38 9.32
C LEU A 479 -5.70 -13.23 7.93
N GLY A 480 -5.40 -14.21 7.08
CA GLY A 480 -6.31 -14.54 6.00
C GLY A 480 -7.73 -14.59 6.55
N TYR A 481 -8.63 -13.98 5.81
CA TYR A 481 -10.07 -14.15 5.92
C TYR A 481 -10.42 -15.58 6.38
N GLU A 482 -10.66 -15.78 7.67
CA GLU A 482 -11.61 -16.81 8.08
C GLU A 482 -12.99 -16.24 7.75
N GLU A 483 -13.54 -16.68 6.62
CA GLU A 483 -14.95 -16.52 6.34
C GLU A 483 -15.76 -17.22 7.44
N ALA A 484 -16.39 -16.44 8.32
CA ALA A 484 -17.59 -16.89 9.00
C ALA A 484 -18.72 -16.98 7.95
N ASP A 485 -19.02 -18.21 7.50
CA ASP A 485 -20.21 -18.54 6.69
C ASP A 485 -21.46 -18.14 7.48
N ASP A 486 -22.18 -17.20 6.90
CA ASP A 486 -23.52 -16.80 7.30
C ASP A 486 -24.51 -17.84 6.75
N ARG A 487 -24.93 -18.79 7.59
CA ARG A 487 -26.19 -19.52 7.36
C ARG A 487 -27.04 -19.63 8.62
N LYS A 488 -28.15 -18.89 8.60
CA LYS A 488 -29.40 -19.22 9.31
C LYS A 488 -30.31 -20.06 8.37
N PRO A 489 -31.47 -20.54 8.85
CA PRO A 489 -31.78 -21.71 9.70
C PRO A 489 -32.31 -22.87 8.78
N GLU A 490 -32.68 -24.09 9.19
CA GLU A 490 -33.74 -24.49 10.13
C GLU A 490 -33.64 -25.99 10.51
N ASP A 491 -34.00 -26.23 11.77
CA ASP A 491 -34.74 -27.33 12.40
C ASP A 491 -34.24 -28.78 12.38
N GLY A 492 -33.92 -29.29 13.58
CA GLY A 492 -34.09 -30.70 13.91
C GLY A 492 -33.16 -31.31 14.97
N TYR A 493 -33.39 -30.98 16.25
CA TYR A 493 -33.20 -31.82 17.45
C TYR A 493 -31.83 -32.48 17.82
N THR A 494 -31.30 -32.05 18.99
CA THR A 494 -30.69 -32.83 20.12
C THR A 494 -29.46 -33.73 19.85
N THR A 495 -28.41 -33.89 20.68
CA THR A 495 -28.17 -33.73 22.14
C THR A 495 -26.68 -33.97 22.43
N ILE A 496 -26.10 -33.20 23.38
CA ILE A 496 -25.26 -33.58 24.54
C ILE A 496 -23.84 -34.23 24.38
N GLU A 497 -22.87 -33.56 25.05
CA GLU A 497 -21.60 -33.96 25.75
C GLU A 497 -20.38 -34.61 25.04
N ASP A 498 -19.28 -33.83 25.02
CA ASP A 498 -17.98 -34.01 25.75
C ASP A 498 -17.06 -35.23 25.43
N PRO A 499 -15.81 -35.30 25.94
CA PRO A 499 -14.57 -34.93 25.23
C PRO A 499 -13.58 -36.11 25.01
N HIS A 500 -12.50 -35.83 24.26
CA HIS A 500 -11.32 -36.68 23.96
C HIS A 500 -11.52 -37.83 22.96
N ASN A 501 -10.87 -37.76 21.78
CA ASN A 501 -9.75 -38.68 21.49
C ASN A 501 -8.92 -38.25 20.27
N HIS A 502 -7.66 -38.66 20.33
CA HIS A 502 -6.55 -38.36 19.44
C HIS A 502 -6.52 -39.19 18.14
N ILE A 503 -5.95 -38.54 17.11
CA ILE A 503 -5.02 -39.06 16.07
C ILE A 503 -5.57 -40.04 15.01
N GLY A 504 -5.31 -39.72 13.73
CA GLY A 504 -5.33 -40.69 12.64
C GLY A 504 -5.10 -40.07 11.26
N ASP A 505 -3.95 -40.37 10.66
CA ASP A 505 -3.46 -40.00 9.33
C ASP A 505 -4.41 -40.25 8.15
N GLY A 506 -4.20 -39.54 7.04
CA GLY A 506 -4.68 -39.99 5.72
C GLY A 506 -4.77 -38.93 4.62
N LEU A 507 -3.64 -38.71 3.93
CA LEU A 507 -3.58 -38.42 2.48
C LEU A 507 -4.55 -39.36 1.71
N THR A 508 -5.30 -39.04 0.66
CA THR A 508 -4.97 -38.47 -0.66
C THR A 508 -6.30 -38.45 -1.45
N ASP A 509 -6.60 -37.40 -2.22
CA ASP A 509 -6.73 -37.54 -3.68
C ASP A 509 -6.91 -36.21 -4.42
N ILE A 510 -6.23 -36.16 -5.56
CA ILE A 510 -5.97 -35.04 -6.45
C ILE A 510 -7.12 -34.87 -7.46
N CYS A 511 -7.49 -33.63 -7.79
CA CYS A 511 -7.94 -33.28 -9.14
C CYS A 511 -7.49 -31.86 -9.49
N ASP A 512 -6.66 -31.82 -10.53
CA ASP A 512 -6.07 -30.69 -11.25
C ASP A 512 -7.15 -29.79 -11.89
N ASP A 513 -6.96 -28.47 -11.85
CA ASP A 513 -7.86 -27.52 -12.55
C ASP A 513 -7.22 -26.12 -12.71
N SER A 514 -6.02 -26.03 -13.28
CA SER A 514 -5.47 -24.73 -13.70
C SER A 514 -6.18 -24.17 -14.95
N ILE A 515 -6.45 -22.86 -14.97
CA ILE A 515 -7.05 -22.14 -16.12
C ILE A 515 -5.93 -21.51 -16.94
N VAL A 516 -5.73 -21.99 -18.17
CA VAL A 516 -4.63 -21.54 -19.04
C VAL A 516 -5.15 -20.54 -20.08
N LEU A 517 -4.79 -19.26 -19.95
CA LEU A 517 -5.04 -18.22 -20.95
C LEU A 517 -3.96 -18.28 -22.03
N ARG A 518 -4.33 -18.69 -23.24
CA ARG A 518 -3.34 -19.08 -24.27
C ARG A 518 -2.75 -17.91 -25.09
N ASN A 519 -3.12 -16.64 -24.85
CA ASN A 519 -2.63 -15.46 -25.59
C ASN A 519 -2.62 -14.17 -24.75
N ILE A 520 -1.80 -13.17 -25.11
CA ILE A 520 -1.76 -11.82 -24.50
C ILE A 520 -3.13 -11.15 -24.67
N LYS A 521 -3.75 -10.76 -23.55
CA LYS A 521 -5.05 -10.09 -23.50
C LYS A 521 -5.00 -8.91 -22.54
N ASN A 522 -5.90 -7.93 -22.72
CA ASN A 522 -6.07 -6.88 -21.73
C ASN A 522 -6.58 -7.48 -20.40
N ILE A 523 -6.34 -6.77 -19.30
CA ILE A 523 -6.55 -7.33 -17.96
C ILE A 523 -8.04 -7.65 -17.70
N ASP A 524 -8.96 -6.82 -18.22
CA ASP A 524 -10.40 -7.01 -18.05
C ASP A 524 -10.93 -8.25 -18.79
N GLU A 525 -10.43 -8.52 -20.00
CA GLU A 525 -10.80 -9.69 -20.78
C GLU A 525 -10.19 -10.97 -20.19
N ALA A 526 -8.99 -10.88 -19.62
CA ALA A 526 -8.38 -11.97 -18.85
C ALA A 526 -9.21 -12.28 -17.59
N HIS A 527 -9.63 -11.26 -16.84
CA HIS A 527 -10.51 -11.41 -15.69
C HIS A 527 -11.85 -12.04 -16.07
N ARG A 528 -12.45 -11.63 -17.19
CA ARG A 528 -13.72 -12.22 -17.69
C ARG A 528 -13.59 -13.70 -18.02
N ILE A 529 -12.54 -14.10 -18.73
CA ILE A 529 -12.34 -15.51 -19.13
C ILE A 529 -12.07 -16.40 -17.91
N VAL A 530 -11.30 -15.90 -16.94
CA VAL A 530 -11.05 -16.63 -15.69
C VAL A 530 -12.34 -16.74 -14.88
N GLU A 531 -13.13 -15.66 -14.79
CA GLU A 531 -14.42 -15.67 -14.08
C GLU A 531 -15.44 -16.62 -14.73
N GLU A 532 -15.51 -16.64 -16.07
CA GLU A 532 -16.39 -17.53 -16.85
C GLU A 532 -16.02 -19.01 -16.67
N GLU A 533 -14.74 -19.36 -16.74
CA GLU A 533 -14.28 -20.74 -16.61
C GLU A 533 -14.40 -21.26 -15.16
N LEU A 534 -14.11 -20.42 -14.16
CA LEU A 534 -14.32 -20.76 -12.74
C LEU A 534 -15.79 -21.06 -12.46
N LEU A 535 -16.70 -20.23 -12.98
CA LEU A 535 -18.14 -20.45 -12.83
C LEU A 535 -18.59 -21.72 -13.55
N ARG A 536 -18.05 -22.00 -14.74
CA ARG A 536 -18.44 -23.18 -15.52
C ARG A 536 -18.04 -24.47 -14.84
N ARG A 537 -16.84 -24.52 -14.27
CA ARG A 537 -16.35 -25.66 -13.48
C ARG A 537 -17.13 -25.83 -12.18
N ALA A 538 -17.44 -24.73 -11.50
CA ALA A 538 -18.26 -24.77 -10.29
C ALA A 538 -19.69 -25.27 -10.59
N VAL A 539 -20.32 -24.81 -11.68
CA VAL A 539 -21.64 -25.33 -12.10
C VAL A 539 -21.56 -26.82 -12.44
N LYS A 540 -20.51 -27.27 -13.12
CA LYS A 540 -20.32 -28.69 -13.47
C LYS A 540 -20.11 -29.57 -12.23
N LYS A 541 -19.39 -29.08 -11.22
CA LYS A 541 -19.10 -29.81 -9.97
C LYS A 541 -20.27 -29.82 -8.98
N TYR A 542 -21.01 -28.72 -8.88
CA TYR A 542 -22.07 -28.54 -7.88
C TYR A 542 -23.50 -28.60 -8.46
N GLY A 543 -23.63 -28.74 -9.79
CA GLY A 543 -24.85 -29.09 -10.52
C GLY A 543 -25.84 -27.94 -10.77
N ASN A 544 -25.79 -26.83 -10.04
CA ASN A 544 -26.64 -25.67 -10.30
C ASN A 544 -25.94 -24.32 -10.06
N ILE A 545 -26.42 -23.26 -10.72
CA ILE A 545 -25.82 -21.91 -10.71
C ILE A 545 -25.83 -21.29 -9.32
N THR A 546 -26.89 -21.48 -8.53
CA THR A 546 -27.01 -20.90 -7.20
C THR A 546 -25.98 -21.49 -6.22
N LYS A 547 -25.74 -22.80 -6.29
CA LYS A 547 -24.74 -23.51 -5.48
C LYS A 547 -23.32 -23.19 -5.96
N ALA A 548 -23.11 -23.11 -7.26
CA ALA A 548 -21.82 -22.72 -7.85
C ALA A 548 -21.42 -21.28 -7.51
N ALA A 549 -22.36 -20.34 -7.58
CA ALA A 549 -22.13 -18.95 -7.17
C ALA A 549 -21.78 -18.86 -5.69
N LYS A 550 -22.53 -19.56 -4.83
CA LYS A 550 -22.29 -19.59 -3.39
C LYS A 550 -20.93 -20.24 -3.05
N SER A 551 -20.53 -21.30 -3.75
CA SER A 551 -19.21 -21.94 -3.55
C SER A 551 -18.03 -21.08 -4.00
N LEU A 552 -18.27 -20.09 -4.86
CA LEU A 552 -17.27 -19.15 -5.35
C LEU A 552 -17.31 -17.80 -4.58
N GLY A 553 -18.06 -17.73 -3.47
CA GLY A 553 -18.15 -16.52 -2.64
C GLY A 553 -18.89 -15.35 -3.29
N ILE A 554 -19.67 -15.59 -4.35
CA ILE A 554 -20.41 -14.54 -5.08
C ILE A 554 -21.92 -14.71 -4.98
N ASN A 555 -22.66 -13.60 -4.90
CA ASN A 555 -24.12 -13.65 -4.78
C ASN A 555 -24.75 -14.24 -6.06
N PRO A 556 -25.62 -15.26 -5.98
CA PRO A 556 -26.26 -15.89 -7.15
C PRO A 556 -26.93 -14.91 -8.11
N SER A 557 -27.54 -13.85 -7.58
CA SER A 557 -28.18 -12.80 -8.38
C SER A 557 -27.18 -12.05 -9.28
N THR A 558 -25.92 -11.92 -8.87
CA THR A 558 -24.84 -11.31 -9.66
C THR A 558 -24.45 -12.20 -10.83
N VAL A 559 -24.40 -13.52 -10.62
CA VAL A 559 -24.12 -14.50 -11.68
C VAL A 559 -25.26 -14.53 -12.70
N TYR A 560 -26.51 -14.61 -12.26
CA TYR A 560 -27.68 -14.54 -13.15
C TYR A 560 -27.73 -13.23 -13.96
N ARG A 561 -27.35 -12.10 -13.35
CA ARG A 561 -27.26 -10.80 -14.04
C ARG A 561 -26.17 -10.80 -15.12
N LYS A 562 -24.99 -11.37 -14.82
CA LYS A 562 -23.86 -11.47 -15.76
C LYS A 562 -24.20 -12.37 -16.95
N ILE A 563 -24.88 -13.50 -16.72
CA ILE A 563 -25.39 -14.39 -17.79
C ILE A 563 -26.43 -13.66 -18.65
N LYS A 564 -27.43 -13.01 -18.03
CA LYS A 564 -28.50 -12.30 -18.76
C LYS A 564 -28.00 -11.11 -19.58
N SER A 565 -26.90 -10.49 -19.17
CA SER A 565 -26.22 -9.41 -19.90
C SER A 565 -25.28 -9.90 -21.02
N GLY A 566 -25.06 -11.21 -21.14
CA GLY A 566 -24.11 -11.80 -22.10
C GLY A 566 -22.63 -11.61 -21.74
N TYR A 567 -22.33 -11.18 -20.50
CA TYR A 567 -20.97 -10.94 -20.02
C TYR A 567 -20.22 -12.26 -19.74
N ILE A 568 -20.94 -13.33 -19.45
CA ILE A 568 -20.42 -14.69 -19.20
C ILE A 568 -21.36 -15.67 -19.90
N ASN A 569 -20.83 -16.63 -20.66
CA ASN A 569 -21.60 -17.72 -21.27
C ASN A 569 -21.32 -19.04 -20.53
N LEU A 570 -22.34 -19.59 -19.86
CA LEU A 570 -22.24 -20.82 -19.07
C LEU A 570 -22.89 -22.02 -19.74
#